data_AF-A0A9Q4L0L6-F1
#
_entry.id   AF-A0A9Q4L0L6-F1
#
_cell.length_a   1.000
_cell.length_b   1.000
_cell.length_c   1.000
_cell.angle_alpha   90.00
_cell.angle_beta   90.00
_cell.angle_gamma   90.00
#
_symmetry.space_group_name_H-M   'P 1'
#
loop_
_entity.id
_entity.type
_entity.pdbx_description
1 polymer ?
#
loop_
_entity_poly.entity_id
_entity_poly.type
_entity_poly.pdbx_seq_one_letter_code
_entity_poly.pdbx_strand_id
1 'polypeptide(L)'
;MSNERPFRVLIITIQEYYYIPLFLRPVLESDGFEVCGVVTMPPTLGSENTVRFAAGLFRRFGPRVFAKHVRFFGKYALRDCFARYTGRGHAYSASTLARRHGIPHRHVTDVSSESFRSYVESLEPMLVASVAATQRFDGDLLAIPEVGAINLHSSLLPEYRGVSPSFWTLLHDESETGVTAHYMNEQIDGGDIVRQQSLPIEDDDTLHSLNRRVAERGSEVLLDAIGAIRDGMVDPEPMDVDGGSYYSLPDREDVRDFLRSGNQFY
;
A
#
# COMPACT_ATOMS: atom_id res chain seq x y z
N MET A 1 -10.21 18.17 -31.01
CA MET A 1 -9.74 17.27 -29.93
C MET A 1 -9.42 18.20 -28.78
N SER A 2 -10.23 18.24 -27.71
CA SER A 2 -9.97 19.18 -26.62
C SER A 2 -8.59 18.87 -26.04
N ASN A 3 -7.79 19.90 -25.88
CA ASN A 3 -6.42 19.83 -25.38
C ASN A 3 -6.48 19.80 -23.86
N GLU A 4 -7.28 18.90 -23.29
CA GLU A 4 -7.44 18.76 -21.85
C GLU A 4 -6.20 18.13 -21.26
N ARG A 5 -5.66 18.78 -20.22
CA ARG A 5 -4.51 18.30 -19.46
C ARG A 5 -4.85 16.90 -18.92
N PRO A 6 -3.95 15.90 -19.06
CA PRO A 6 -4.21 14.57 -18.52
C PRO A 6 -4.36 14.64 -16.99
N PHE A 7 -5.23 13.81 -16.43
CA PHE A 7 -5.35 13.67 -14.98
C PHE A 7 -4.09 12.98 -14.44
N ARG A 8 -3.27 13.68 -13.66
CA ARG A 8 -1.95 13.20 -13.25
C ARG A 8 -1.98 12.66 -11.83
N VAL A 9 -1.52 11.43 -11.63
CA VAL A 9 -1.50 10.73 -10.34
C VAL A 9 -0.07 10.40 -9.94
N LEU A 10 0.32 10.81 -8.74
CA LEU A 10 1.56 10.37 -8.10
C LEU A 10 1.27 9.18 -7.19
N ILE A 11 1.98 8.07 -7.39
CA ILE A 11 1.88 6.92 -6.50
C ILE A 11 2.99 6.97 -5.45
N ILE A 12 2.64 6.85 -4.17
CA ILE A 12 3.60 6.76 -3.06
C ILE A 12 3.38 5.43 -2.33
N THR A 13 4.43 4.62 -2.24
CA THR A 13 4.34 3.27 -1.64
C THR A 13 5.65 2.83 -0.99
N ILE A 14 5.75 1.57 -0.59
CA ILE A 14 6.96 0.95 -0.03
C ILE A 14 7.74 0.16 -1.08
N GLN A 15 9.02 -0.01 -0.82
CA GLN A 15 9.89 -0.91 -1.56
C GLN A 15 9.68 -2.36 -1.06
N GLU A 16 8.90 -3.12 -1.82
CA GLU A 16 8.56 -4.52 -1.56
C GLU A 16 8.59 -5.32 -2.89
N TYR A 17 8.73 -6.65 -2.83
CA TYR A 17 9.05 -7.50 -3.97
C TYR A 17 7.94 -8.41 -4.52
N TYR A 18 6.69 -8.32 -4.03
CA TYR A 18 5.63 -9.24 -4.41
C TYR A 18 4.24 -8.59 -4.45
N TYR A 19 3.70 -8.17 -3.32
CA TYR A 19 2.34 -7.62 -3.22
C TYR A 19 2.24 -6.24 -3.86
N ILE A 20 3.19 -5.35 -3.61
CA ILE A 20 3.18 -4.00 -4.22
C ILE A 20 3.33 -4.09 -5.75
N PRO A 21 4.27 -4.85 -6.33
CA PRO A 21 4.35 -5.03 -7.78
C PRO A 21 3.13 -5.74 -8.40
N LEU A 22 2.48 -6.63 -7.65
CA LEU A 22 1.23 -7.27 -8.07
C LEU A 22 0.11 -6.24 -8.16
N PHE A 23 -0.07 -5.45 -7.10
CA PHE A 23 -1.03 -4.35 -7.01
C PHE A 23 -0.80 -3.27 -8.09
N LEU A 24 0.45 -2.81 -8.25
CA LEU A 24 0.76 -1.68 -9.13
C LEU A 24 0.62 -2.00 -10.61
N ARG A 25 0.75 -3.27 -11.02
CA ARG A 25 0.75 -3.64 -12.44
C ARG A 25 -0.48 -3.13 -13.19
N PRO A 26 -1.72 -3.48 -12.82
CA PRO A 26 -2.90 -2.94 -13.49
C PRO A 26 -3.03 -1.41 -13.33
N VAL A 27 -2.53 -0.83 -12.24
CA VAL A 27 -2.56 0.63 -12.01
C VAL A 27 -1.68 1.37 -13.02
N LEU A 28 -0.46 0.89 -13.27
CA LEU A 28 0.48 1.50 -14.23
C LEU A 28 0.19 1.14 -15.69
N GLU A 29 -0.67 0.13 -15.92
CA GLU A 29 -1.15 -0.30 -17.24
C GLU A 29 -2.49 0.38 -17.63
N SER A 30 -3.08 1.18 -16.74
CA SER A 30 -4.35 1.86 -17.00
C SER A 30 -4.19 3.07 -17.92
N ASP A 31 -5.12 3.22 -18.87
CA ASP A 31 -5.19 4.36 -19.79
C ASP A 31 -6.08 5.50 -19.27
N GLY A 32 -6.65 5.37 -18.06
CA GLY A 32 -7.60 6.33 -17.50
C GLY A 32 -6.99 7.62 -16.95
N PHE A 33 -5.69 7.62 -16.65
CA PHE A 33 -4.96 8.75 -16.07
C PHE A 33 -3.46 8.58 -16.33
N GLU A 34 -2.70 9.65 -16.20
CA GLU A 34 -1.24 9.60 -16.31
C GLU A 34 -0.64 9.34 -14.93
N VAL A 35 0.17 8.28 -14.78
CA VAL A 35 1.02 8.15 -13.59
C VAL A 35 2.27 9.01 -13.78
N CYS A 36 2.31 10.18 -13.14
CA CYS A 36 3.41 11.13 -13.33
C CYS A 36 4.69 10.74 -12.55
N GLY A 37 4.57 9.85 -11.56
CA GLY A 37 5.71 9.32 -10.84
C GLY A 37 5.34 8.16 -9.90
N VAL A 38 6.35 7.37 -9.54
CA VAL A 38 6.28 6.35 -8.49
C VAL A 38 7.35 6.63 -7.45
N VAL A 39 6.93 6.82 -6.21
CA VAL A 39 7.82 7.03 -5.07
C VAL A 39 7.80 5.80 -4.19
N THR A 40 8.98 5.29 -3.82
CA THR A 40 9.08 4.23 -2.83
C THR A 40 9.81 4.68 -1.58
N MET A 41 9.40 4.16 -0.43
CA MET A 41 10.11 4.30 0.85
C MET A 41 10.47 2.95 1.44
N PRO A 42 11.35 2.88 2.45
CA PRO A 42 11.61 1.63 3.15
C PRO A 42 10.31 1.02 3.72
N PRO A 43 10.16 -0.31 3.75
CA PRO A 43 8.99 -0.97 4.36
C PRO A 43 9.01 -0.89 5.89
N THR A 44 9.96 -0.16 6.47
CA THR A 44 10.09 0.04 7.92
C THR A 44 9.08 1.08 8.38
N LEU A 45 8.50 0.90 9.57
CA LEU A 45 7.64 1.92 10.18
C LEU A 45 8.52 3.07 10.68
N GLY A 46 8.22 4.29 10.23
CA GLY A 46 8.96 5.49 10.61
C GLY A 46 10.42 5.49 10.13
N SER A 47 11.34 5.92 11.00
CA SER A 47 12.76 6.14 10.69
C SER A 47 13.69 4.98 11.07
N GLU A 48 13.15 3.78 11.30
CA GLU A 48 13.96 2.62 11.68
C GLU A 48 14.90 2.17 10.56
N ASN A 49 16.16 1.88 10.93
CA ASN A 49 17.12 1.23 10.03
C ASN A 49 16.75 -0.25 9.79
N THR A 50 16.95 -0.73 8.56
CA THR A 50 16.72 -2.11 8.10
C THR A 50 17.24 -3.20 9.03
N VAL A 51 18.41 -3.03 9.67
CA VAL A 51 18.95 -4.04 10.59
C VAL A 51 18.10 -4.16 11.85
N ARG A 52 17.68 -3.03 12.42
CA ARG A 52 16.81 -3.00 13.61
C ARG A 52 15.44 -3.56 13.27
N PHE A 53 14.91 -3.19 12.10
CA PHE A 53 13.65 -3.72 11.60
C PHE A 53 13.71 -5.26 11.43
N ALA A 54 14.74 -5.79 10.78
CA ALA A 54 14.91 -7.24 10.62
C ALA A 54 15.04 -7.97 11.97
N ALA A 55 15.78 -7.39 12.92
CA ALA A 55 15.86 -7.93 14.28
C ALA A 55 14.50 -7.90 15.00
N GLY A 56 13.71 -6.85 14.80
CA GLY A 56 12.34 -6.72 15.30
C GLY A 56 11.43 -7.80 14.73
N LEU A 57 11.43 -7.98 13.41
CA LEU A 57 10.69 -9.05 12.73
C LEU A 57 11.08 -10.43 13.27
N PHE A 58 12.38 -10.70 13.41
CA PHE A 58 12.86 -11.97 13.96
C PHE A 58 12.37 -12.22 15.39
N ARG A 59 12.42 -11.20 16.26
CA ARG A 59 11.98 -11.31 17.66
C ARG A 59 10.48 -11.55 17.78
N ARG A 60 9.70 -10.93 16.90
CA ARG A 60 8.23 -10.97 16.86
C ARG A 60 7.72 -12.27 16.24
N PHE A 61 8.12 -12.56 15.02
CA PHE A 61 7.63 -13.70 14.25
C PHE A 61 8.35 -15.02 14.58
N GLY A 62 9.50 -14.95 15.24
CA GLY A 62 10.33 -16.10 15.57
C GLY A 62 11.09 -16.67 14.36
N PRO A 63 12.02 -17.60 14.60
CA PRO A 63 12.99 -18.03 13.59
C PRO A 63 12.36 -18.75 12.39
N ARG A 64 11.31 -19.54 12.61
CA ARG A 64 10.66 -20.33 11.54
C ARG A 64 9.91 -19.44 10.55
N VAL A 65 9.05 -18.55 11.06
CA VAL A 65 8.28 -17.62 10.21
C VAL A 65 9.23 -16.63 9.54
N PHE A 66 10.21 -16.08 10.28
CA PHE A 66 11.22 -15.20 9.71
C PHE A 66 12.01 -15.86 8.56
N ALA A 67 12.44 -17.12 8.72
CA ALA A 67 13.12 -17.85 7.65
C ALA A 67 12.23 -18.07 6.42
N LYS A 68 10.95 -18.43 6.62
CA LYS A 68 9.98 -18.52 5.52
C LYS A 68 9.82 -17.17 4.81
N HIS A 69 9.73 -16.08 5.56
CA HIS A 69 9.59 -14.72 5.04
C HIS A 69 10.81 -14.30 4.22
N VAL A 70 12.02 -14.43 4.77
CA VAL A 70 13.27 -14.13 4.05
C VAL A 70 13.38 -14.96 2.77
N ARG A 71 13.05 -16.25 2.82
CA ARG A 71 13.05 -17.13 1.63
C ARG A 71 12.05 -16.67 0.57
N PHE A 72 10.84 -16.28 0.99
CA PHE A 72 9.79 -15.82 0.10
C PHE A 72 10.19 -14.53 -0.63
N PHE A 73 10.45 -13.45 0.11
CA PHE A 73 10.78 -12.16 -0.50
C PHE A 73 12.15 -12.20 -1.19
N GLY A 74 13.13 -12.93 -0.64
CA GLY A 74 14.46 -13.10 -1.25
C GLY A 74 14.39 -13.75 -2.64
N LYS A 75 13.52 -14.74 -2.84
CA LYS A 75 13.26 -15.34 -4.15
C LYS A 75 12.79 -14.29 -5.17
N TYR A 76 11.88 -13.41 -4.79
CA TYR A 76 11.34 -12.40 -5.70
C TYR A 76 12.29 -11.22 -5.91
N ALA A 77 13.07 -10.83 -4.90
CA ALA A 77 14.15 -9.87 -5.05
C ALA A 77 15.21 -10.34 -6.05
N LEU A 78 15.61 -11.62 -6.01
CA LEU A 78 16.52 -12.20 -7.00
C LEU A 78 15.91 -12.20 -8.41
N ARG A 79 14.62 -12.52 -8.52
CA ARG A 79 13.89 -12.46 -9.80
C ARG A 79 13.80 -11.05 -10.35
N ASP A 80 13.56 -10.05 -9.50
CA ASP A 80 13.55 -8.64 -9.89
C ASP A 80 14.93 -8.18 -10.37
N CYS A 81 15.98 -8.56 -9.64
CA CYS A 81 17.36 -8.27 -10.03
C CYS A 81 17.68 -8.83 -11.42
N PHE A 82 17.33 -10.09 -11.68
CA PHE A 82 17.46 -10.69 -13.01
C PHE A 82 16.65 -9.94 -14.06
N ALA A 83 15.42 -9.55 -13.74
CA ALA A 83 14.52 -8.84 -14.63
C ALA A 83 15.03 -7.44 -15.00
N ARG A 84 15.65 -6.74 -14.05
CA ARG A 84 16.30 -5.43 -14.25
C ARG A 84 17.55 -5.52 -15.11
N TYR A 85 18.36 -6.56 -14.90
CA TYR A 85 19.63 -6.75 -15.60
C TYR A 85 19.43 -7.21 -17.04
N THR A 86 18.50 -8.15 -17.26
CA THR A 86 18.28 -8.78 -18.58
C THR A 86 17.18 -8.11 -19.40
N GLY A 87 16.31 -7.31 -18.79
CA GLY A 87 15.09 -6.79 -19.41
C GLY A 87 14.01 -7.86 -19.64
N ARG A 88 14.21 -9.11 -19.19
CA ARG A 88 13.27 -10.23 -19.39
C ARG A 88 12.50 -10.58 -18.13
N GLY A 89 11.44 -11.37 -18.25
CA GLY A 89 10.63 -11.85 -17.12
C GLY A 89 9.76 -10.75 -16.47
N HIS A 90 9.14 -11.06 -15.34
CA HIS A 90 8.25 -10.14 -14.63
C HIS A 90 9.02 -9.16 -13.74
N ALA A 91 8.53 -7.92 -13.67
CA ALA A 91 8.99 -6.95 -12.69
C ALA A 91 8.39 -7.29 -11.32
N TYR A 92 9.25 -7.39 -10.32
CA TYR A 92 8.92 -7.72 -8.93
C TYR A 92 9.39 -6.60 -8.01
N SER A 93 9.45 -5.36 -8.48
CA SER A 93 9.56 -4.18 -7.62
C SER A 93 8.90 -3.00 -8.30
N ALA A 94 8.40 -2.05 -7.50
CA ALA A 94 7.83 -0.81 -8.02
C ALA A 94 8.83 -0.04 -8.91
N SER A 95 10.12 -0.02 -8.54
CA SER A 95 11.19 0.61 -9.33
C SER A 95 11.37 -0.01 -10.72
N THR A 96 11.41 -1.34 -10.82
CA THR A 96 11.53 -2.04 -12.10
C THR A 96 10.29 -1.85 -12.95
N LEU A 97 9.11 -1.89 -12.31
CA LEU A 97 7.85 -1.70 -12.99
C LEU A 97 7.78 -0.28 -13.57
N ALA A 98 7.95 0.76 -12.76
CA ALA A 98 7.99 2.16 -13.22
C ALA A 98 8.97 2.36 -14.39
N ARG A 99 10.20 1.85 -14.28
CA ARG A 99 11.21 1.94 -15.36
C ARG A 99 10.74 1.31 -16.67
N ARG A 100 10.00 0.20 -16.64
CA ARG A 100 9.49 -0.47 -17.85
C ARG A 100 8.37 0.32 -18.53
N HIS A 101 7.61 1.08 -17.76
CA HIS A 101 6.57 1.97 -18.26
C HIS A 101 7.09 3.37 -18.60
N GLY A 102 8.40 3.63 -18.45
CA GLY A 102 8.97 4.95 -18.67
C GLY A 102 8.58 6.00 -17.63
N ILE A 103 8.08 5.56 -16.47
CA ILE A 103 7.59 6.43 -15.39
C ILE A 103 8.77 6.81 -14.47
N PRO A 104 8.93 8.09 -14.09
CA PRO A 104 9.92 8.51 -13.10
C PRO A 104 9.78 7.75 -11.78
N HIS A 105 10.88 7.20 -11.28
CA HIS A 105 10.93 6.54 -9.97
C HIS A 105 11.89 7.27 -9.04
N ARG A 106 11.48 7.48 -7.79
CA ARG A 106 12.36 7.99 -6.73
C ARG A 106 12.21 7.17 -5.46
N HIS A 107 13.32 6.78 -4.87
CA HIS A 107 13.34 6.23 -3.52
C HIS A 107 13.62 7.33 -2.50
N VAL A 108 12.85 7.40 -1.41
CA VAL A 108 12.98 8.40 -0.36
C VAL A 108 12.99 7.76 1.02
N THR A 109 13.69 8.38 1.96
CA THR A 109 13.73 7.95 3.36
C THR A 109 12.96 8.89 4.29
N ASP A 110 12.58 10.06 3.81
CA ASP A 110 11.89 11.10 4.57
C ASP A 110 10.93 11.88 3.64
N VAL A 111 9.62 11.66 3.85
CA VAL A 111 8.54 12.31 3.09
C VAL A 111 8.26 13.75 3.56
N SER A 112 8.82 14.18 4.69
CA SER A 112 8.70 15.56 5.18
C SER A 112 9.87 16.43 4.71
N SER A 113 10.85 15.87 4.01
CA SER A 113 11.99 16.65 3.54
C SER A 113 11.62 17.65 2.44
N GLU A 114 12.17 18.86 2.51
CA GLU A 114 12.00 19.90 1.49
C GLU A 114 12.36 19.38 0.08
N SER A 115 13.45 18.60 -0.01
CA SER A 115 13.91 18.00 -1.27
C SER A 115 12.92 17.03 -1.91
N PHE A 116 12.05 16.43 -1.09
CA PHE A 116 10.98 15.57 -1.56
C PHE A 116 9.77 16.39 -1.95
N ARG A 117 9.38 17.38 -1.15
CA ARG A 117 8.29 18.31 -1.46
C ARG A 117 8.50 18.99 -2.81
N SER A 118 9.67 19.60 -3.04
CA SER A 118 10.00 20.23 -4.33
C SER A 118 9.96 19.25 -5.50
N TYR A 119 10.22 17.97 -5.25
CA TYR A 119 10.10 16.94 -6.28
C TYR A 119 8.65 16.60 -6.59
N VAL A 120 7.80 16.45 -5.56
CA VAL A 120 6.36 16.26 -5.75
C VAL A 120 5.75 17.45 -6.50
N GLU A 121 6.11 18.68 -6.12
CA GLU A 121 5.69 19.91 -6.83
C GLU A 121 6.10 19.87 -8.31
N SER A 122 7.35 19.47 -8.61
CA SER A 122 7.85 19.41 -9.99
C SER A 122 7.13 18.39 -10.88
N LEU A 123 6.43 17.41 -10.29
CA LEU A 123 5.63 16.43 -11.02
C LEU A 123 4.22 16.96 -11.34
N GLU A 124 3.81 18.06 -10.69
CA GLU A 124 2.48 18.66 -10.78
C GLU A 124 1.33 17.62 -10.69
N PRO A 125 1.27 16.78 -9.65
CA PRO A 125 0.19 15.80 -9.51
C PRO A 125 -1.14 16.51 -9.28
N MET A 126 -2.20 15.99 -9.90
CA MET A 126 -3.56 16.34 -9.52
C MET A 126 -4.01 15.54 -8.31
N LEU A 127 -3.57 14.29 -8.18
CA LEU A 127 -3.89 13.40 -7.07
C LEU A 127 -2.63 12.68 -6.57
N VAL A 128 -2.50 12.54 -5.26
CA VAL A 128 -1.55 11.60 -4.65
C VAL A 128 -2.31 10.35 -4.21
N ALA A 129 -1.84 9.17 -4.60
CA ALA A 129 -2.34 7.90 -4.10
C ALA A 129 -1.27 7.22 -3.24
N SER A 130 -1.52 7.16 -1.93
CA SER A 130 -0.72 6.43 -0.94
C SER A 130 -1.17 4.98 -0.86
N VAL A 131 -0.21 4.05 -0.90
CA VAL A 131 -0.47 2.61 -0.77
C VAL A 131 0.57 2.00 0.14
N ALA A 132 0.15 1.54 1.33
CA ALA A 132 1.03 0.96 2.35
C ALA A 132 2.20 1.86 2.78
N ALA A 133 2.08 3.19 2.61
CA ALA A 133 3.10 4.13 3.05
C ALA A 133 3.30 4.03 4.58
N THR A 134 4.55 4.06 5.01
CA THR A 134 4.93 3.82 6.42
C THR A 134 5.30 5.10 7.16
N GLN A 135 5.14 6.24 6.50
CA GLN A 135 5.43 7.58 7.02
C GLN A 135 4.17 8.43 6.90
N ARG A 136 3.94 9.27 7.91
CA ARG A 136 2.83 10.21 7.95
C ARG A 136 3.09 11.36 6.98
N PHE A 137 2.08 11.76 6.23
CA PHE A 137 2.16 12.91 5.32
C PHE A 137 1.71 14.15 6.10
N ASP A 138 2.52 15.19 6.06
CA ASP A 138 2.18 16.47 6.70
C ASP A 138 1.26 17.31 5.80
N GLY A 139 0.68 18.38 6.38
CA GLY A 139 -0.23 19.26 5.66
C GLY A 139 0.40 19.90 4.42
N ASP A 140 1.70 20.18 4.45
CA ASP A 140 2.42 20.74 3.30
C ASP A 140 2.43 19.75 2.13
N LEU A 141 2.76 18.48 2.37
CA LEU A 141 2.73 17.44 1.34
C LEU A 141 1.30 17.16 0.84
N LEU A 142 0.33 17.14 1.76
CA LEU A 142 -1.08 16.89 1.42
C LEU A 142 -1.71 18.03 0.61
N ALA A 143 -1.17 19.25 0.69
CA ALA A 143 -1.65 20.43 -0.04
C ALA A 143 -1.07 20.58 -1.46
N ILE A 144 -0.02 19.82 -1.82
CA ILE A 144 0.58 19.88 -3.16
C ILE A 144 -0.38 19.43 -4.28
N PRO A 145 -1.06 18.27 -4.19
CA PRO A 145 -1.93 17.82 -5.28
C PRO A 145 -3.18 18.71 -5.42
N GLU A 146 -3.53 19.05 -6.66
CA GLU A 146 -4.64 19.97 -6.99
C GLU A 146 -6.01 19.49 -6.45
N VAL A 147 -6.25 18.19 -6.48
CA VAL A 147 -7.52 17.54 -6.09
C VAL A 147 -7.43 16.93 -4.68
N GLY A 148 -6.23 16.57 -4.23
CA GLY A 148 -5.99 16.05 -2.90
C GLY A 148 -5.17 14.76 -2.87
N ALA A 149 -5.24 14.05 -1.75
CA ALA A 149 -4.53 12.79 -1.55
C ALA A 149 -5.50 11.73 -1.04
N ILE A 150 -5.37 10.50 -1.54
CA ILE A 150 -6.08 9.32 -1.05
C ILE A 150 -5.10 8.27 -0.55
N ASN A 151 -5.54 7.48 0.41
CA ASN A 151 -4.83 6.30 0.88
C ASN A 151 -5.68 5.06 0.63
N LEU A 152 -5.00 3.97 0.27
CA LEU A 152 -5.61 2.65 0.14
C LEU A 152 -5.28 1.82 1.38
N HIS A 153 -6.32 1.50 2.14
CA HIS A 153 -6.24 0.72 3.37
C HIS A 153 -6.85 -0.66 3.19
N SER A 154 -6.19 -1.69 3.72
CA SER A 154 -6.54 -3.10 3.48
C SER A 154 -7.59 -3.66 4.46
N SER A 155 -8.61 -2.87 4.79
CA SER A 155 -9.78 -3.32 5.55
C SER A 155 -11.03 -2.56 5.13
N LEU A 156 -12.16 -2.94 5.72
CA LEU A 156 -13.40 -2.18 5.68
C LEU A 156 -13.37 -1.11 6.78
N LEU A 157 -12.82 0.07 6.49
CA LEU A 157 -12.85 1.20 7.42
C LEU A 157 -14.30 1.56 7.83
N PRO A 158 -14.53 1.98 9.09
CA PRO A 158 -13.54 2.34 10.11
C PRO A 158 -12.94 1.16 10.90
N GLU A 159 -13.30 -0.09 10.58
CA GLU A 159 -12.74 -1.27 11.24
C GLU A 159 -11.31 -1.57 10.79
N TYR A 160 -10.50 -2.10 11.71
CA TYR A 160 -9.13 -2.52 11.48
C TYR A 160 -8.21 -1.41 10.95
N ARG A 161 -8.35 -0.18 11.47
CA ARG A 161 -7.37 0.91 11.24
C ARG A 161 -5.98 0.54 11.73
N GLY A 162 -4.97 1.26 11.24
CA GLY A 162 -3.59 1.09 11.67
C GLY A 162 -2.84 0.07 10.83
N VAL A 163 -2.20 -0.91 11.47
CA VAL A 163 -1.12 -1.70 10.82
C VAL A 163 -1.46 -3.19 10.73
N SER A 164 -1.16 -3.78 9.58
CA SER A 164 -1.39 -5.20 9.27
C SER A 164 -2.85 -5.68 9.39
N PRO A 165 -3.85 -5.00 8.79
CA PRO A 165 -5.25 -5.39 8.93
C PRO A 165 -5.54 -6.86 8.60
N SER A 166 -4.99 -7.39 7.50
CA SER A 166 -5.17 -8.81 7.11
C SER A 166 -4.70 -9.82 8.17
N PHE A 167 -3.72 -9.45 9.00
CA PHE A 167 -3.30 -10.31 10.11
C PHE A 167 -4.34 -10.30 11.22
N TRP A 168 -4.86 -9.11 11.56
CA TRP A 168 -5.82 -8.94 12.64
C TRP A 168 -7.18 -9.57 12.30
N THR A 169 -7.65 -9.44 11.06
CA THR A 169 -8.91 -10.07 10.64
C THR A 169 -8.84 -11.59 10.72
N LEU A 170 -7.69 -12.20 10.34
CA LEU A 170 -7.46 -13.63 10.52
C LEU A 170 -7.32 -14.03 11.98
N LEU A 171 -6.68 -13.21 12.82
CA LEU A 171 -6.53 -13.49 14.25
C LEU A 171 -7.87 -13.47 14.98
N HIS A 172 -8.78 -12.57 14.61
CA HIS A 172 -10.11 -12.44 15.21
C HIS A 172 -11.17 -13.31 14.55
N ASP A 173 -10.79 -14.21 13.63
CA ASP A 173 -11.71 -15.16 12.99
C ASP A 173 -12.84 -14.47 12.21
N GLU A 174 -12.51 -13.34 11.57
CA GLU A 174 -13.47 -12.61 10.73
C GLU A 174 -13.82 -13.42 9.47
N SER A 175 -15.10 -13.39 9.09
CA SER A 175 -15.56 -14.03 7.84
C SER A 175 -15.28 -13.19 6.59
N GLU A 176 -15.00 -11.90 6.75
CA GLU A 176 -14.69 -11.00 5.66
C GLU A 176 -13.66 -9.93 6.05
N THR A 177 -13.01 -9.37 5.04
CA THR A 177 -12.20 -8.17 5.11
C THR A 177 -12.56 -7.29 3.92
N GLY A 178 -11.72 -6.31 3.58
CA GLY A 178 -11.94 -5.52 2.39
C GLY A 178 -10.77 -4.60 2.06
N VAL A 179 -11.04 -3.68 1.14
CA VAL A 179 -10.15 -2.59 0.80
C VAL A 179 -10.95 -1.31 0.76
N THR A 180 -10.41 -0.25 1.36
CA THR A 180 -10.98 1.09 1.38
C THR A 180 -10.01 2.08 0.75
N ALA A 181 -10.46 2.81 -0.26
CA ALA A 181 -9.84 4.06 -0.68
C ALA A 181 -10.53 5.21 0.06
N HIS A 182 -9.76 6.03 0.75
CA HIS A 182 -10.28 7.16 1.52
C HIS A 182 -9.38 8.39 1.34
N TYR A 183 -9.92 9.60 1.51
CA TYR A 183 -9.12 10.81 1.52
C TYR A 183 -8.16 10.82 2.70
N MET A 184 -6.97 11.40 2.49
CA MET A 184 -6.00 11.64 3.54
C MET A 184 -6.23 13.02 4.16
N ASN A 185 -6.14 13.07 5.48
CA ASN A 185 -6.06 14.30 6.25
C ASN A 185 -4.97 14.12 7.33
N GLU A 186 -4.90 15.04 8.29
CA GLU A 186 -3.93 14.91 9.39
C GLU A 186 -4.27 13.77 10.37
N GLN A 187 -5.43 13.14 10.29
CA GLN A 187 -5.77 11.99 11.11
C GLN A 187 -5.33 10.70 10.39
N ILE A 188 -4.82 9.74 11.16
CA ILE A 188 -4.46 8.42 10.62
C ILE A 188 -5.76 7.67 10.32
N ASP A 189 -5.93 7.25 9.07
CA ASP A 189 -7.11 6.50 8.59
C ASP A 189 -8.42 7.15 9.05
N GLY A 190 -8.57 8.46 8.80
CA GLY A 190 -9.68 9.26 9.33
C GLY A 190 -10.26 10.29 8.37
N GLY A 191 -9.99 10.18 7.06
CA GLY A 191 -10.61 11.01 6.04
C GLY A 191 -11.70 10.26 5.29
N ASP A 192 -12.60 10.98 4.63
CA ASP A 192 -13.84 10.42 4.06
C ASP A 192 -13.58 9.27 3.07
N ILE A 193 -14.44 8.25 3.12
CA ILE A 193 -14.36 7.07 2.28
C ILE A 193 -14.80 7.43 0.85
N VAL A 194 -13.97 7.08 -0.13
CA VAL A 194 -14.23 7.31 -1.57
C VAL A 194 -14.85 6.07 -2.20
N ARG A 195 -14.21 4.91 -1.97
CA ARG A 195 -14.66 3.59 -2.43
C ARG A 195 -14.27 2.54 -1.42
N GLN A 196 -15.11 1.54 -1.27
CA GLN A 196 -14.86 0.42 -0.39
C GLN A 196 -15.41 -0.86 -1.02
N GLN A 197 -14.68 -1.97 -0.87
CA GLN A 197 -15.13 -3.26 -1.36
C GLN A 197 -14.72 -4.38 -0.40
N SER A 198 -15.69 -5.24 -0.06
CA SER A 198 -15.44 -6.41 0.77
C SER A 198 -14.86 -7.59 -0.01
N LEU A 199 -14.23 -8.48 0.74
CA LEU A 199 -13.63 -9.73 0.27
C LEU A 199 -13.89 -10.81 1.34
N PRO A 200 -14.49 -11.97 1.00
CA PRO A 200 -14.64 -13.06 1.96
C PRO A 200 -13.28 -13.60 2.37
N ILE A 201 -13.13 -14.00 3.62
CA ILE A 201 -11.97 -14.75 4.13
C ILE A 201 -12.32 -16.24 3.99
N GLU A 202 -11.49 -16.99 3.27
CA GLU A 202 -11.75 -18.42 3.04
C GLU A 202 -11.18 -19.26 4.18
N ASP A 203 -11.80 -20.41 4.49
CA ASP A 203 -11.37 -21.30 5.59
C ASP A 203 -9.91 -21.78 5.46
N ASP A 204 -9.37 -21.85 4.24
CA ASP A 204 -8.00 -22.27 3.96
C ASP A 204 -7.03 -21.11 3.73
N ASP A 205 -7.45 -19.87 4.02
CA ASP A 205 -6.59 -18.72 3.85
C ASP A 205 -5.39 -18.74 4.80
N THR A 206 -4.24 -18.51 4.18
CA THR A 206 -3.02 -18.08 4.87
C THR A 206 -2.95 -16.55 4.81
N LEU A 207 -2.14 -15.95 5.68
CA LEU A 207 -1.84 -14.52 5.57
C LEU A 207 -1.28 -14.16 4.18
N HIS A 208 -0.55 -15.07 3.54
CA HIS A 208 -0.03 -14.86 2.19
C HIS A 208 -1.14 -14.86 1.13
N SER A 209 -2.03 -15.85 1.13
CA SER A 209 -3.12 -15.93 0.15
C SER A 209 -4.11 -14.78 0.32
N LEU A 210 -4.45 -14.42 1.56
CA LEU A 210 -5.32 -13.28 1.84
C LEU A 210 -4.69 -11.97 1.36
N ASN A 211 -3.43 -11.68 1.71
CA ASN A 211 -2.75 -10.46 1.23
C ASN A 211 -2.61 -10.40 -0.29
N ARG A 212 -2.49 -11.55 -0.97
CA ARG A 212 -2.49 -11.59 -2.44
C ARG A 212 -3.84 -11.15 -3.00
N ARG A 213 -4.95 -11.72 -2.51
CA ARG A 213 -6.31 -11.36 -2.94
C ARG A 213 -6.65 -9.90 -2.60
N VAL A 214 -6.24 -9.42 -1.42
CA VAL A 214 -6.36 -8.02 -1.00
C VAL A 214 -5.57 -7.08 -1.92
N ALA A 215 -4.35 -7.44 -2.32
CA ALA A 215 -3.57 -6.63 -3.26
C ALA A 215 -4.20 -6.58 -4.66
N GLU A 216 -4.75 -7.69 -5.15
CA GLU A 216 -5.48 -7.75 -6.42
C GLU A 216 -6.74 -6.86 -6.35
N ARG A 217 -7.59 -7.09 -5.34
CA ARG A 217 -8.80 -6.29 -5.10
C ARG A 217 -8.49 -4.81 -4.92
N GLY A 218 -7.42 -4.50 -4.20
CA GLY A 218 -7.06 -3.11 -3.94
C GLY A 218 -6.72 -2.35 -5.21
N SER A 219 -6.14 -3.02 -6.21
CA SER A 219 -5.85 -2.36 -7.48
C SER A 219 -7.13 -1.93 -8.21
N GLU A 220 -8.17 -2.76 -8.16
CA GLU A 220 -9.50 -2.45 -8.70
C GLU A 220 -10.14 -1.27 -7.96
N VAL A 221 -10.11 -1.30 -6.62
CA VAL A 221 -10.66 -0.22 -5.77
C VAL A 221 -9.91 1.10 -6.01
N LEU A 222 -8.58 1.08 -6.15
CA LEU A 222 -7.83 2.30 -6.45
C LEU A 222 -8.19 2.85 -7.83
N LEU A 223 -8.29 2.01 -8.85
CA LEU A 223 -8.66 2.44 -10.20
C LEU A 223 -10.06 3.05 -10.23
N ASP A 224 -11.04 2.45 -9.55
CA ASP A 224 -12.39 2.99 -9.45
C ASP A 224 -12.42 4.32 -8.67
N ALA A 225 -11.70 4.40 -7.55
CA ALA A 225 -11.59 5.64 -6.77
C ALA A 225 -10.97 6.78 -7.59
N ILE A 226 -9.87 6.54 -8.30
CA ILE A 226 -9.23 7.55 -9.16
C ILE A 226 -10.19 7.98 -10.27
N GLY A 227 -10.89 7.03 -10.92
CA GLY A 227 -11.87 7.33 -11.95
C GLY A 227 -13.01 8.22 -11.44
N ALA A 228 -13.59 7.86 -10.29
CA ALA A 228 -14.66 8.64 -9.66
C ALA A 228 -14.21 10.05 -9.28
N ILE A 229 -13.00 10.20 -8.73
CA ILE A 229 -12.41 11.50 -8.37
C ILE A 229 -12.20 12.35 -9.63
N ARG A 230 -11.58 11.79 -10.66
CA ARG A 230 -11.33 12.48 -11.94
C ARG A 230 -12.62 12.99 -12.56
N ASP A 231 -13.67 12.17 -12.55
CA ASP A 231 -14.93 12.48 -13.21
C ASP A 231 -15.86 13.36 -12.35
N GLY A 232 -15.44 13.73 -11.12
CA GLY A 232 -16.26 14.49 -10.18
C GLY A 232 -17.49 13.73 -9.69
N MET A 233 -17.46 12.39 -9.73
CA MET A 233 -18.57 11.49 -9.37
C MET A 233 -18.35 10.83 -8.01
N VAL A 234 -17.71 11.53 -7.08
CA VAL A 234 -17.52 11.07 -5.71
C VAL A 234 -18.63 11.60 -4.83
N ASP A 235 -19.22 10.72 -4.03
CA ASP A 235 -20.08 11.06 -2.90
C ASP A 235 -19.39 10.49 -1.65
N PRO A 236 -18.43 11.22 -1.04
CA PRO A 236 -17.61 10.67 0.02
C PRO A 236 -18.43 10.39 1.29
N GLU A 237 -18.26 9.20 1.87
CA GLU A 237 -18.90 8.86 3.14
C GLU A 237 -18.03 9.33 4.30
N PRO A 238 -18.56 10.15 5.24
CA PRO A 238 -17.80 10.60 6.41
C PRO A 238 -17.28 9.43 7.24
N MET A 239 -16.02 9.49 7.65
CA MET A 239 -15.42 8.44 8.47
C MET A 239 -15.82 8.58 9.94
N ASP A 240 -16.52 7.57 10.48
CA ASP A 240 -16.76 7.46 11.94
C ASP A 240 -15.54 6.85 12.62
N VAL A 241 -14.55 7.71 12.90
CA VAL A 241 -13.28 7.34 13.51
C VAL A 241 -13.47 6.74 14.92
N ASP A 242 -14.52 7.12 15.64
CA ASP A 242 -14.79 6.65 17.00
C ASP A 242 -15.55 5.31 17.01
N GLY A 243 -16.27 5.00 15.94
CA GLY A 243 -17.08 3.79 15.80
C GLY A 243 -16.32 2.52 15.43
N GLY A 244 -15.04 2.59 15.02
CA GLY A 244 -14.28 1.44 14.52
C GLY A 244 -13.03 1.06 15.33
N SER A 245 -12.46 -0.11 15.04
CA SER A 245 -11.25 -0.61 15.70
C SER A 245 -9.93 -0.04 15.15
N TYR A 246 -8.89 -0.03 16.00
CA TYR A 246 -7.52 0.35 15.64
C TYR A 246 -6.54 -0.67 16.21
N TYR A 247 -5.59 -1.10 15.38
CA TYR A 247 -4.55 -2.03 15.78
C TYR A 247 -3.14 -1.53 15.42
N SER A 248 -2.23 -1.65 16.38
CA SER A 248 -0.80 -1.45 16.12
C SER A 248 -0.20 -2.65 15.39
N LEU A 249 1.10 -2.58 15.08
CA LEU A 249 1.81 -3.75 14.54
C LEU A 249 1.74 -4.92 15.54
N PRO A 250 1.34 -6.14 15.13
CA PRO A 250 1.19 -7.29 16.03
C PRO A 250 2.46 -7.53 16.83
N ASP A 251 2.37 -7.92 18.08
CA ASP A 251 3.52 -8.27 18.90
C ASP A 251 3.84 -9.77 18.86
N ARG A 252 4.65 -10.26 19.80
CA ARG A 252 5.03 -11.68 19.84
C ARG A 252 3.93 -12.58 20.40
N GLU A 253 3.11 -12.06 21.29
CA GLU A 253 1.96 -12.77 21.85
C GLU A 253 0.88 -12.93 20.78
N ASP A 254 0.56 -11.87 20.05
CA ASP A 254 -0.38 -11.91 18.92
C ASP A 254 0.01 -12.97 17.88
N VAL A 255 1.31 -13.05 17.54
CA VAL A 255 1.80 -14.06 16.60
C VAL A 255 1.68 -15.49 17.17
N ARG A 256 1.84 -15.68 18.48
CA ARG A 256 1.65 -16.99 19.09
C ARG A 256 0.19 -17.40 19.04
N ASP A 257 -0.72 -16.47 19.31
CA ASP A 257 -2.15 -16.74 19.31
C ASP A 257 -2.65 -17.00 17.90
N PHE A 258 -2.16 -16.24 16.91
CA PHE A 258 -2.39 -16.51 15.49
C PHE A 258 -2.04 -17.95 15.12
N LEU A 259 -0.86 -18.43 15.52
CA LEU A 259 -0.43 -19.81 15.24
C LEU A 259 -1.21 -20.86 16.05
N ARG A 260 -1.66 -20.53 17.27
CA ARG A 260 -2.46 -21.44 18.11
C ARG A 260 -3.87 -21.62 17.58
N SER A 261 -4.44 -20.58 16.97
CA SER A 261 -5.75 -20.63 16.29
C SER A 261 -5.72 -21.41 14.97
N GLY A 262 -4.56 -21.96 14.58
CA GLY A 262 -4.41 -22.76 13.35
C GLY A 262 -4.05 -21.94 12.11
N ASN A 263 -4.01 -20.60 12.23
CA ASN A 263 -3.67 -19.72 11.11
C ASN A 263 -2.22 -19.91 10.65
N GLN A 264 -1.99 -19.67 9.36
CA GLN A 264 -0.68 -19.85 8.73
C GLN A 264 -0.22 -18.58 8.02
N PHE A 265 1.09 -18.33 8.05
CA PHE A 265 1.67 -17.18 7.33
C PHE A 265 1.84 -17.42 5.83
N TYR A 266 2.15 -18.67 5.44
CA TYR A 266 2.51 -19.13 4.09
C TYR A 266 2.14 -20.58 3.91
#